data_AF-A0A1G9TAT5-F1
#
_entry.id   AF-A0A1G9TAT5-F1
#
_cell.length_a   1.000
_cell.length_b   1.000
_cell.length_c   1.000
_cell.angle_alpha   90.00
_cell.angle_beta   90.00
_cell.angle_gamma   90.00
#
_symmetry.space_group_name_H-M   'P 1'
#
loop_
_entity.id
_entity.type
_entity.pdbx_description
1 polymer ?
#
loop_
_entity_poly.entity_id
_entity_poly.type
_entity_poly.pdbx_seq_one_letter_code
_entity_poly.pdbx_strand_id
1 'polypeptide(L)'
;MEHNVSVDSLLEYNSAITNPDVIFTGQTITIPDAKGETFKVSAYTAGYESTGKQPGDPGYGITASGTEVQEGQTIACPPSFSFGTEVYIPYFDKTFTCEDRGSAITKGRMDVYMEDVEDALEFGVKELKVLY
;
A
#
# COMPACT_ATOMS: atom_id res chain seq x y z
N MET A 1 3.95 -12.30 -3.75
CA MET A 1 3.57 -13.18 -2.61
C MET A 1 3.14 -14.55 -3.10
N GLU A 2 3.59 -15.64 -2.47
CA GLU A 2 2.96 -16.97 -2.63
C GLU A 2 1.84 -17.07 -1.58
N HIS A 3 0.59 -16.85 -1.98
CA HIS A 3 -0.57 -16.92 -1.08
C HIS A 3 -0.91 -18.35 -0.62
N ASN A 4 -0.19 -19.38 -1.09
CA ASN A 4 -0.46 -20.79 -0.82
C ASN A 4 -1.96 -21.14 -0.92
N VAL A 5 -2.66 -20.49 -1.85
CA VAL A 5 -4.09 -20.69 -2.13
C VAL A 5 -4.23 -21.71 -3.25
N SER A 6 -5.06 -22.72 -3.01
CA SER A 6 -5.42 -23.67 -4.06
C SER A 6 -6.35 -23.04 -5.09
N VAL A 7 -6.28 -23.49 -6.35
CA VAL A 7 -7.21 -23.06 -7.41
C VAL A 7 -8.65 -23.34 -7.02
N ASP A 8 -8.93 -24.48 -6.38
CA ASP A 8 -10.28 -24.84 -5.91
C ASP A 8 -10.81 -23.82 -4.90
N SER A 9 -10.00 -23.44 -3.89
CA SER A 9 -10.37 -22.41 -2.91
C SER A 9 -10.60 -21.05 -3.58
N LEU A 10 -9.81 -20.72 -4.59
CA LEU A 10 -9.95 -19.48 -5.34
C LEU A 10 -11.25 -19.46 -6.15
N LEU A 11 -11.64 -20.59 -6.75
CA LEU A 11 -12.91 -20.73 -7.48
C LEU A 11 -14.14 -20.66 -6.55
N GLU A 12 -14.07 -21.24 -5.35
CA GLU A 12 -15.14 -21.15 -4.35
C GLU A 12 -15.48 -19.68 -3.99
N TYR A 13 -14.46 -18.84 -3.85
CA TYR A 13 -14.62 -17.43 -3.51
C TYR A 13 -14.94 -16.54 -4.72
N ASN A 14 -14.79 -17.05 -5.93
CA ASN A 14 -14.99 -16.30 -7.17
C ASN A 14 -15.91 -17.06 -8.11
N SER A 15 -17.17 -17.24 -7.71
CA SER A 15 -18.19 -17.97 -8.50
C SER A 15 -18.47 -17.37 -9.88
N ALA A 16 -18.04 -16.13 -10.14
CA ALA A 16 -18.08 -15.49 -11.46
C ALA A 16 -17.00 -16.01 -12.43
N ILE A 17 -15.95 -16.68 -11.93
CA ILE A 17 -14.92 -17.33 -12.75
C ILE A 17 -15.51 -18.62 -13.32
N THR A 18 -15.87 -18.59 -14.60
CA THR A 18 -16.40 -19.75 -15.32
C THR A 18 -15.32 -20.58 -16.00
N ASN A 19 -14.14 -20.01 -16.21
CA ASN A 19 -12.96 -20.69 -16.74
C ASN A 19 -11.73 -20.35 -15.87
N PRO A 20 -11.18 -21.30 -15.08
CA PRO A 20 -10.02 -21.06 -14.22
C PRO A 20 -8.73 -20.74 -14.99
N ASP A 21 -8.64 -21.10 -16.27
CA ASP A 21 -7.44 -20.92 -17.09
C ASP A 21 -7.39 -19.54 -17.78
N VAL A 22 -8.36 -18.66 -17.53
CA VAL A 22 -8.48 -17.35 -18.21
C VAL A 22 -8.77 -16.22 -17.22
N ILE A 23 -8.04 -15.11 -17.35
CA ILE A 23 -8.32 -13.84 -16.67
C ILE A 23 -8.48 -12.71 -17.68
N PHE A 24 -9.30 -11.71 -17.33
CA PHE A 24 -9.50 -10.51 -18.12
C PHE A 24 -8.93 -9.28 -17.40
N THR A 25 -8.44 -8.30 -18.15
CA THR A 25 -8.06 -7.00 -17.58
C THR A 25 -9.25 -6.37 -16.87
N GLY A 26 -9.06 -5.94 -15.62
CA GLY A 26 -10.12 -5.38 -14.77
C GLY A 26 -11.00 -6.42 -14.07
N GLN A 27 -10.74 -7.73 -14.27
CA GLN A 27 -11.44 -8.76 -13.52
C GLN A 27 -10.98 -8.77 -12.06
N THR A 28 -11.92 -8.54 -11.13
CA THR A 28 -11.65 -8.67 -9.70
C THR A 28 -11.61 -10.13 -9.31
N ILE A 29 -10.51 -10.55 -8.67
CA ILE A 29 -10.35 -11.86 -8.07
C ILE A 29 -10.14 -11.69 -6.57
N THR A 30 -11.00 -12.31 -5.78
CA THR A 30 -10.87 -12.37 -4.32
C THR A 30 -9.93 -13.51 -3.97
N ILE A 31 -8.81 -13.18 -3.33
CA ILE A 31 -7.85 -14.17 -2.85
C ILE A 31 -8.30 -14.60 -1.44
N PRO A 32 -8.70 -15.86 -1.20
CA PRO A 32 -9.37 -16.30 0.04
C PRO A 32 -8.58 -16.07 1.34
N ASP A 33 -7.26 -16.06 1.28
CA ASP A 33 -6.37 -15.85 2.43
C ASP A 33 -5.95 -14.38 2.60
N ALA A 34 -6.30 -13.49 1.65
CA ALA A 34 -5.98 -12.07 1.75
C ALA A 34 -6.65 -11.48 2.99
N LYS A 35 -5.85 -11.00 3.94
CA LYS A 35 -6.35 -10.36 5.15
C LYS A 35 -6.76 -8.95 4.79
N GLY A 36 -8.02 -8.65 5.06
CA GLY A 36 -8.54 -7.30 4.90
C GLY A 36 -8.75 -6.64 6.26
N GLU A 37 -8.01 -5.58 6.57
CA GLU A 37 -8.21 -4.77 7.77
C GLU A 37 -8.44 -3.29 7.38
N THR A 38 -9.11 -2.55 8.26
CA THR A 38 -9.30 -1.10 8.07
C THR A 38 -8.16 -0.36 8.75
N PHE A 39 -7.50 0.52 8.01
CA PHE A 39 -6.43 1.39 8.50
C PHE A 39 -6.82 2.84 8.38
N LYS A 40 -6.29 3.66 9.28
CA LYS A 40 -6.24 5.11 9.12
C LYS A 40 -5.07 5.44 8.19
N VAL A 41 -5.37 5.80 6.95
CA VAL A 41 -4.39 6.09 5.90
C VAL A 41 -4.31 7.60 5.69
N SER A 42 -3.11 8.16 5.84
CA SER A 42 -2.76 9.54 5.48
C SER A 42 -1.87 9.56 4.23
N ALA A 43 -1.46 10.75 3.79
CA ALA A 43 -0.43 10.91 2.77
C ALA A 43 0.75 11.76 3.30
N TYR A 44 1.93 11.50 2.76
CA TYR A 44 3.15 12.24 3.05
C TYR A 44 3.95 12.50 1.76
N THR A 45 4.83 13.49 1.80
CA THR A 45 5.77 13.78 0.70
C THR A 45 7.22 13.62 1.18
N ALA A 46 8.19 13.81 0.28
CA ALA A 46 9.61 13.84 0.65
C ALA A 46 10.01 15.15 1.34
N GLY A 47 9.16 16.18 1.28
CA GLY A 47 9.41 17.54 1.69
C GLY A 47 9.58 17.74 3.20
N TYR A 48 9.92 18.97 3.55
CA TYR A 48 10.25 19.37 4.91
C TYR A 48 9.03 19.24 5.85
N GLU A 49 7.83 19.45 5.34
CA GLU A 49 6.57 19.32 6.07
C GLU A 49 6.29 17.91 6.56
N SER A 50 6.80 16.89 5.86
CA SER A 50 6.63 15.48 6.21
C SER A 50 7.88 14.88 6.85
N THR A 51 9.07 15.18 6.33
CA THR A 51 10.32 14.50 6.71
C THR A 51 11.35 15.39 7.40
N GLY A 52 11.14 16.71 7.38
CA GLY A 52 12.13 17.69 7.85
C GLY A 52 13.36 17.84 6.95
N LYS A 53 13.34 17.32 5.71
CA LYS A 53 14.45 17.36 4.75
C LYS A 53 14.11 18.23 3.53
N GLN A 54 15.14 18.74 2.87
CA GLN A 54 15.06 19.51 1.62
C GLN A 54 15.81 18.81 0.47
N PRO A 55 15.49 19.11 -0.79
CA PRO A 55 16.28 18.63 -1.92
C PRO A 55 17.77 18.94 -1.74
N GLY A 56 18.60 17.89 -1.77
CA GLY A 56 20.04 17.98 -1.53
C GLY A 56 20.49 17.55 -0.12
N ASP A 57 19.57 17.42 0.83
CA ASP A 57 19.88 16.85 2.14
C ASP A 57 20.18 15.35 2.03
N PRO A 58 21.10 14.81 2.87
CA PRO A 58 21.31 13.38 2.96
C PRO A 58 20.01 12.63 3.28
N GLY A 59 19.65 11.70 2.39
CA GLY A 59 18.46 10.89 2.55
C GLY A 59 17.14 11.59 2.21
N TYR A 60 17.16 12.74 1.53
CA TYR A 60 15.96 13.30 0.91
C TYR A 60 15.41 12.30 -0.11
N GLY A 61 14.11 11.98 0.00
CA GLY A 61 13.46 10.98 -0.85
C GLY A 61 13.90 9.52 -0.60
N ILE A 62 14.66 9.24 0.47
CA ILE A 62 15.09 7.86 0.79
C ILE A 62 14.22 7.29 1.91
N THR A 63 13.61 6.14 1.64
CA THR A 63 12.77 5.38 2.57
C THR A 63 13.59 4.68 3.65
N ALA A 64 12.94 4.24 4.72
CA ALA A 64 13.56 3.44 5.77
C ALA A 64 14.13 2.09 5.29
N SER A 65 13.65 1.54 4.17
CA SER A 65 14.23 0.34 3.55
C SER A 65 15.49 0.63 2.71
N GLY A 66 15.76 1.89 2.40
CA GLY A 66 16.90 2.34 1.61
C GLY A 66 16.61 2.56 0.12
N THR A 67 15.36 2.39 -0.32
CA THR A 67 14.92 2.73 -1.68
C THR A 67 14.53 4.20 -1.80
N GLU A 68 14.45 4.70 -3.04
CA GLU A 68 13.86 6.01 -3.33
C GLU A 68 12.33 5.91 -3.28
N VAL A 69 11.68 6.94 -2.71
CA VAL A 69 10.22 7.07 -2.71
C VAL A 69 9.68 7.14 -4.14
N GLN A 70 8.54 6.48 -4.39
CA GLN A 70 7.88 6.49 -5.69
C GLN A 70 6.36 6.57 -5.53
N GLU A 71 5.73 7.56 -6.17
CA GLU A 71 4.27 7.73 -6.10
C GLU A 71 3.54 6.55 -6.76
N GLY A 72 2.46 6.11 -6.12
CA GLY A 72 1.71 4.93 -6.54
C GLY A 72 2.41 3.59 -6.26
N GLN A 73 3.55 3.60 -5.56
CA GLN A 73 4.25 2.41 -5.10
C GLN A 73 4.56 2.49 -3.60
N THR A 74 5.25 3.52 -3.13
CA THR A 74 5.77 3.56 -1.77
C THR A 74 4.67 3.83 -0.74
N ILE A 75 4.67 3.05 0.34
CA ILE A 75 3.84 3.29 1.52
C ILE A 75 4.67 3.11 2.80
N ALA A 76 4.46 3.99 3.77
CA ALA A 76 4.93 3.82 5.13
C ALA A 76 3.95 2.94 5.91
N CYS A 77 4.45 1.88 6.55
CA CYS A 77 3.62 0.95 7.31
C CYS A 77 4.14 0.70 8.72
N PRO A 78 3.32 0.10 9.61
CA PRO A 78 3.73 -0.15 10.97
C PRO A 78 4.78 -1.27 11.04
N PRO A 79 5.57 -1.36 12.14
CA PRO A 79 6.60 -2.37 12.30
C PRO A 79 6.12 -3.83 12.21
N SER A 80 4.82 -4.08 12.35
CA SER A 80 4.22 -5.40 12.18
C SER A 80 4.21 -5.89 10.72
N PHE A 81 4.42 -4.98 9.76
CA PHE A 81 4.60 -5.31 8.34
C PHE A 81 6.11 -5.30 8.05
N SER A 82 6.60 -6.35 7.41
CA SER A 82 7.98 -6.39 6.95
C SER A 82 8.18 -5.44 5.77
N PHE A 83 9.40 -4.96 5.55
CA PHE A 83 9.69 -4.28 4.29
C PHE A 83 9.45 -5.21 3.10
N GLY A 84 8.93 -4.67 1.99
CA GLY A 84 8.56 -5.45 0.81
C GLY A 84 7.18 -6.13 0.89
N THR A 85 6.46 -6.03 2.02
CA THR A 85 5.05 -6.44 2.04
C THR A 85 4.26 -5.58 1.07
N GLU A 86 3.60 -6.20 0.09
CA GLU A 86 2.71 -5.48 -0.81
C GLU A 86 1.31 -5.43 -0.19
N VAL A 87 0.64 -4.29 -0.35
CA VAL A 87 -0.71 -4.06 0.17
C VAL A 87 -1.57 -3.46 -0.94
N TYR A 88 -2.74 -4.03 -1.16
CA TYR A 88 -3.70 -3.51 -2.12
C TYR A 88 -4.70 -2.59 -1.41
N ILE A 89 -4.85 -1.37 -1.94
CA ILE A 89 -5.77 -0.36 -1.41
C ILE A 89 -6.84 -0.07 -2.47
N PRO A 90 -8.06 -0.64 -2.34
CA PRO A 90 -9.12 -0.49 -3.33
C PRO A 90 -9.51 0.96 -3.64
N TYR A 91 -9.30 1.89 -2.69
CA TYR A 91 -9.56 3.32 -2.92
C TYR A 91 -8.74 3.89 -4.08
N PHE A 92 -7.49 3.42 -4.24
CA PHE A 92 -6.60 3.84 -5.32
C PHE A 92 -6.63 2.88 -6.53
N ASP A 93 -7.27 1.72 -6.40
CA ASP A 93 -7.16 0.60 -7.34
C ASP A 93 -5.68 0.26 -7.64
N LYS A 94 -4.86 0.26 -6.58
CA LYS A 94 -3.40 0.09 -6.67
C LYS A 94 -2.83 -0.76 -5.54
N THR A 95 -1.73 -1.45 -5.87
CA THR A 95 -0.87 -2.15 -4.91
C THR A 95 0.31 -1.26 -4.57
N PHE A 96 0.56 -1.08 -3.28
CA PHE A 96 1.70 -0.35 -2.73
C PHE A 96 2.66 -1.31 -2.05
N THR A 97 3.94 -0.96 -1.99
CA THR A 97 4.98 -1.74 -1.33
C THR A 97 5.41 -1.04 -0.05
N CYS A 98 5.44 -1.81 1.03
CA CYS A 98 5.89 -1.35 2.32
C CYS A 98 7.39 -1.08 2.33
N GLU A 99 7.80 0.15 2.04
CA GLU A 99 9.22 0.52 1.91
C GLU A 99 9.66 1.49 2.99
N ASP A 100 8.72 2.18 3.65
CA ASP A 100 9.04 3.27 4.56
C ASP A 100 8.48 3.10 5.98
N ARG A 101 8.97 3.91 6.92
CA ARG A 101 8.55 3.96 8.32
C ARG A 101 8.45 5.41 8.78
N GLY A 102 7.41 5.70 9.54
CA GLY A 102 7.25 6.97 10.24
C GLY A 102 7.04 6.75 11.73
N SER A 103 7.50 7.66 12.57
CA SER A 103 7.33 7.57 14.03
C SER A 103 5.86 7.52 14.46
N ALA A 104 4.97 8.16 13.69
CA ALA A 104 3.52 8.13 13.90
C ALA A 104 2.83 6.91 13.25
N ILE A 105 3.53 6.17 12.39
CA ILE A 105 3.00 5.05 11.62
C ILE A 105 3.15 3.76 12.43
N THR A 106 2.17 3.57 13.31
CA THR A 106 2.06 2.45 14.25
C THR A 106 0.80 1.64 13.96
N LYS A 107 0.43 0.67 14.82
CA LYS A 107 -0.70 -0.25 14.58
C LYS A 107 -1.96 0.48 14.10
N GLY A 108 -2.52 0.02 12.98
CA GLY A 108 -3.74 0.57 12.38
C GLY A 108 -3.54 1.88 11.60
N ARG A 109 -2.29 2.30 11.34
CA ARG A 109 -1.96 3.50 10.56
C ARG A 109 -1.02 3.18 9.42
N MET A 110 -1.21 3.84 8.29
CA MET A 110 -0.33 3.81 7.12
C MET A 110 -0.25 5.21 6.51
N ASP A 111 0.80 5.47 5.74
CA ASP A 111 1.01 6.76 5.06
C ASP A 111 1.40 6.49 3.60
N VAL A 112 0.57 6.89 2.64
CA VAL A 112 0.91 6.72 1.21
C VAL A 112 1.80 7.86 0.75
N TYR A 113 2.83 7.55 -0.02
CA TYR A 113 3.67 8.59 -0.60
C TYR A 113 2.96 9.27 -1.78
N MET A 114 3.01 10.60 -1.79
CA MET A 114 2.57 11.47 -2.89
C MET A 114 3.68 12.47 -3.23
N GLU A 115 3.81 12.80 -4.51
CA GLU A 115 4.84 13.75 -4.96
C GLU A 115 4.48 15.20 -4.59
N ASP A 116 3.19 15.55 -4.68
CA ASP A 116 2.70 16.90 -4.47
C ASP A 116 2.06 17.10 -3.08
N VAL A 117 2.40 18.22 -2.45
CA VAL A 117 1.90 18.55 -1.10
C VAL A 117 0.43 18.94 -1.10
N GLU A 118 -0.08 19.56 -2.16
CA GLU A 118 -1.49 19.93 -2.29
C GLU A 118 -2.34 18.67 -2.41
N ASP A 119 -1.90 17.68 -3.20
CA ASP A 119 -2.56 16.37 -3.31
C ASP A 119 -2.58 15.62 -1.97
N ALA A 120 -1.46 15.63 -1.23
CA ALA A 120 -1.39 15.02 0.10
C ALA A 120 -2.35 15.68 1.10
N LEU A 121 -2.46 17.02 1.05
CA LEU A 121 -3.39 17.79 1.89
C LEU A 121 -4.85 17.55 1.51
N GLU A 122 -5.17 17.47 0.21
CA GLU A 122 -6.51 17.17 -0.29
C GLU A 122 -6.94 15.74 0.07
N PHE A 123 -6.02 14.77 -0.06
CA PHE A 123 -6.27 13.40 0.39
C PHE A 123 -6.61 13.37 1.88
N GLY A 124 -5.85 14.11 2.69
CA GLY A 124 -6.06 14.22 4.12
C GLY A 124 -5.89 12.88 4.82
N VAL A 125 -6.81 12.53 5.72
CA VAL A 125 -6.77 11.22 6.40
C VAL A 125 -8.10 10.50 6.24
N LYS A 126 -8.04 9.23 5.84
CA LYS A 126 -9.22 8.40 5.55
C LYS A 126 -9.12 7.07 6.28
N GLU A 127 -10.26 6.48 6.63
CA GLU A 127 -10.32 5.07 7.03
C GLU A 127 -10.52 4.22 5.78
N LEU A 128 -9.50 3.48 5.37
CA LEU A 128 -9.50 2.70 4.14
C LEU A 128 -9.33 1.21 4.44
N LYS A 129 -10.00 0.39 3.63
CA LYS A 129 -9.76 -1.05 3.59
C LYS A 129 -8.40 -1.29 2.93
N VAL A 130 -7.58 -2.14 3.54
CA VAL A 130 -6.28 -2.56 3.01
C VAL A 130 -6.25 -4.09 2.99
N LEU A 131 -5.86 -4.67 1.86
CA LEU A 131 -5.74 -6.12 1.66
C LEU A 131 -4.26 -6.50 1.58
N TYR A 132 -3.83 -7.53 2.33
CA TYR A 132 -2.42 -7.96 2.43
C TYR A 132 -2.29 -9.40 2.93
#